data_AF-A0A167PMX7-F1
#
_entry.id   AF-A0A167PMX7-F1
#
_cell.length_a   1.000
_cell.length_b   1.000
_cell.length_c   1.000
_cell.angle_alpha   90.00
_cell.angle_beta   90.00
_cell.angle_gamma   90.00
#
_symmetry.space_group_name_H-M   'P 1'
#
loop_
_entity.id
_entity.type
_entity.pdbx_description
1 polymer ?
#
loop_
_entity_poly.entity_id
_entity_poly.type
_entity_poly.pdbx_seq_one_letter_code
_entity_poly.pdbx_strand_id
1 'polypeptide(L)'
;MGQDSVFIVQAEYFQDFDGDAWVSVDSHDFDDPDNEEADWVTVVLPEEMAHTHDDEDIMMYVLHNIQTRRAVVREVALHNMGTVCISIPIPVGTADTTSILVQAETDVKKWLEHIRDGMVTLDREVIFGR
;
A
#
# COMPACT_ATOMS: atom_id res chain seq x y z
N MET A 1 15.96 -0.66 1.12
CA MET A 1 15.09 -1.28 2.14
C MET A 1 13.73 -0.64 1.91
N GLY A 2 12.83 -1.37 1.24
CA GLY A 2 11.47 -0.90 1.00
C GLY A 2 10.69 -0.95 2.30
N GLN A 3 9.85 0.04 2.56
CA GLN A 3 8.90 -0.01 3.67
C GLN A 3 7.68 -0.78 3.19
N ASP A 4 7.36 -1.87 3.87
CA ASP A 4 6.27 -2.77 3.50
C ASP A 4 4.91 -2.21 3.90
N SER A 5 3.88 -2.63 3.17
CA SER A 5 2.50 -2.20 3.39
C SER A 5 1.64 -3.36 3.83
N VAL A 6 0.95 -3.18 4.96
CA VAL A 6 0.00 -4.17 5.54
C VAL A 6 -1.18 -4.46 4.61
N PHE A 7 -1.35 -3.68 3.54
CA PHE A 7 -2.45 -3.81 2.58
C PHE A 7 -2.13 -4.70 1.38
N ILE A 8 -0.88 -5.09 1.16
CA ILE A 8 -0.45 -5.84 -0.02
C ILE A 8 -0.08 -7.27 0.39
N VAL A 9 -0.76 -8.25 -0.20
CA VAL A 9 -0.46 -9.68 0.01
C VAL A 9 -0.06 -10.35 -1.31
N GLN A 10 0.79 -11.37 -1.25
CA GLN A 10 1.17 -12.12 -2.46
C GLN A 10 -0.05 -12.86 -3.01
N ALA A 11 -0.22 -12.82 -4.33
CA ALA A 11 -1.27 -13.59 -4.99
C ALA A 11 -0.94 -15.09 -4.90
N GLU A 12 -1.86 -15.90 -4.38
CA GLU A 12 -1.68 -17.34 -4.16
C GLU A 12 -1.45 -18.17 -5.45
N TYR A 13 -1.55 -17.56 -6.63
CA TYR A 13 -1.49 -18.23 -7.94
C TYR A 13 -0.07 -18.58 -8.44
N PHE A 14 1.01 -18.23 -7.73
CA PHE A 14 2.39 -18.54 -8.14
C PHE A 14 2.95 -19.88 -7.62
N GLN A 15 2.10 -20.81 -7.15
CA GLN A 15 2.55 -22.11 -6.62
C GLN A 15 2.84 -23.22 -7.66
N ASP A 16 2.68 -22.98 -8.97
CA ASP A 16 2.91 -24.00 -10.01
C ASP A 16 4.06 -23.63 -10.99
N PHE A 17 5.26 -23.34 -10.49
CA PHE A 17 6.46 -23.41 -11.33
C PHE A 17 7.54 -24.29 -10.68
N ASP A 18 7.74 -25.44 -11.32
CA ASP A 18 8.66 -26.51 -10.98
C ASP A 18 10.12 -26.00 -10.94
N GLY A 19 10.82 -26.34 -9.86
CA GLY A 19 12.28 -26.49 -9.72
C GLY A 19 13.23 -25.46 -10.35
N ASP A 20 14.00 -24.78 -9.48
CA ASP A 20 15.32 -24.19 -9.77
C ASP A 20 15.36 -22.87 -10.56
N ALA A 21 14.83 -21.80 -9.98
CA ALA A 21 15.37 -20.44 -10.15
C ALA A 21 14.95 -19.57 -8.96
N TRP A 22 15.69 -19.67 -7.85
CA TRP A 22 15.57 -18.76 -6.72
C TRP A 22 16.00 -17.36 -7.15
N VAL A 23 15.07 -16.53 -7.62
CA VAL A 23 15.17 -15.11 -7.33
C VAL A 23 14.79 -15.00 -5.86
N SER A 24 15.81 -14.85 -5.01
CA SER A 24 15.63 -14.39 -3.65
C SER A 24 14.92 -13.04 -3.70
N VAL A 25 13.59 -13.06 -3.69
CA VAL A 25 12.83 -11.97 -3.10
C VAL A 25 13.11 -12.15 -1.62
N ASP A 26 14.11 -11.40 -1.14
CA ASP A 26 14.48 -11.28 0.26
C ASP A 26 13.23 -11.37 1.12
N SER A 27 13.08 -12.47 1.83
CA SER A 27 12.06 -12.71 2.86
C SER A 27 12.43 -11.90 4.12
N HIS A 28 12.59 -10.59 3.95
CA HIS A 28 13.11 -9.66 4.94
C HIS A 28 11.92 -9.01 5.65
N ASP A 29 11.61 -9.51 6.84
CA ASP A 29 10.94 -8.85 7.95
C ASP A 29 9.77 -7.89 7.62
N PHE A 30 8.57 -8.47 7.57
CA PHE A 30 7.26 -7.81 7.43
C PHE A 30 6.79 -7.14 8.74
N ASP A 31 7.57 -6.23 9.31
CA ASP A 31 7.16 -5.45 10.48
C ASP A 31 6.52 -4.12 10.03
N ASP A 32 5.32 -3.81 10.56
CA ASP A 32 4.75 -2.46 10.51
C ASP A 32 5.80 -1.52 11.11
N PRO A 33 6.31 -0.49 10.40
CA PRO A 33 7.18 0.47 11.05
C PRO A 33 6.39 1.01 12.24
N ASP A 34 6.88 0.72 13.45
CA ASP A 34 6.33 1.27 14.69
C ASP A 34 6.00 2.74 14.41
N ASN A 35 4.77 3.13 14.75
CA ASN A 35 4.10 4.37 14.38
C ASN A 35 4.89 5.66 14.75
N GLU A 36 6.11 5.55 15.28
CA GLU A 36 7.06 6.62 15.59
C GLU A 36 8.09 6.92 14.48
N GLU A 37 8.31 6.06 13.47
CA GLU A 37 9.40 6.25 12.47
C GLU A 37 8.95 6.42 11.00
N ALA A 38 7.69 6.78 10.75
CA ALA A 38 7.21 7.06 9.38
C ALA A 38 6.24 8.25 9.29
N ASP A 39 6.31 8.99 8.19
CA ASP A 39 5.22 9.84 7.72
C ASP A 39 4.23 8.96 6.94
N TRP A 40 2.96 9.03 7.28
CA TRP A 40 1.91 8.22 6.66
C TRP A 40 1.09 9.04 5.69
N VAL A 41 1.10 8.63 4.42
CA VAL A 41 0.20 9.18 3.39
C VAL A 41 -1.02 8.29 3.31
N THR A 42 -2.16 8.80 3.78
CA THR A 42 -3.39 8.02 3.85
C THR A 42 -4.46 8.52 2.88
N VAL A 43 -5.07 7.59 2.16
CA VAL A 43 -6.28 7.82 1.36
C VAL A 43 -7.45 7.07 2.00
N VAL A 44 -8.47 7.82 2.41
CA VAL A 44 -9.72 7.25 2.92
C VAL A 44 -10.54 6.69 1.77
N LEU A 45 -11.03 5.46 1.93
CA LEU A 45 -11.80 4.76 0.93
C LEU A 45 -13.29 4.74 1.32
N PRO A 46 -14.21 4.95 0.37
CA PRO A 46 -15.62 4.63 0.58
C PRO A 46 -15.81 3.12 0.83
N GLU A 47 -16.58 2.75 1.85
CA GLU A 47 -16.82 1.34 2.21
C GLU A 47 -17.44 0.54 1.06
N GLU A 48 -18.30 1.18 0.27
CA GLU A 48 -18.93 0.59 -0.91
C GLU A 48 -17.94 0.11 -1.98
N MET A 49 -16.69 0.62 -1.99
CA MET A 49 -15.63 0.07 -2.85
C MET A 49 -15.29 -1.38 -2.54
N ALA A 50 -15.56 -1.87 -1.31
CA ALA A 50 -15.36 -3.26 -0.92
C ALA A 50 -16.10 -4.26 -1.82
N HIS A 51 -17.21 -3.86 -2.45
CA HIS A 51 -18.04 -4.74 -3.27
C HIS A 51 -18.20 -4.29 -4.73
N THR A 52 -17.79 -3.07 -5.05
CA THR A 52 -18.03 -2.45 -6.36
C THR A 52 -16.79 -2.30 -7.22
N HIS A 53 -15.60 -2.39 -6.64
CA HIS A 53 -14.32 -2.15 -7.31
C HIS A 53 -13.37 -3.31 -7.07
N ASP A 54 -12.58 -3.67 -8.08
CA ASP A 54 -11.48 -4.62 -7.92
C ASP A 54 -10.24 -3.93 -7.32
N ASP A 55 -9.17 -4.69 -7.12
CA ASP A 55 -7.95 -4.19 -6.48
C ASP A 55 -7.23 -3.15 -7.35
N GLU A 56 -7.30 -3.28 -8.68
CA GLU A 56 -6.74 -2.32 -9.62
C GLU A 56 -7.49 -0.98 -9.52
N ASP A 57 -8.82 -1.02 -9.54
CA ASP A 57 -9.70 0.13 -9.41
C ASP A 57 -9.45 0.88 -8.08
N ILE A 58 -9.33 0.15 -6.97
CA ILE A 58 -9.06 0.72 -5.66
C ILE A 58 -7.70 1.44 -5.66
N MET A 59 -6.67 0.80 -6.23
CA MET A 59 -5.33 1.41 -6.29
C MET A 59 -5.25 2.58 -7.27
N MET A 60 -6.00 2.55 -8.37
CA MET A 60 -6.17 3.72 -9.24
C MET A 60 -6.84 4.88 -8.51
N TYR A 61 -7.83 4.60 -7.65
CA TYR A 61 -8.46 5.62 -6.82
C TYR A 61 -7.47 6.21 -5.81
N VAL A 62 -6.65 5.38 -5.15
CA VAL A 62 -5.58 5.85 -4.25
C VAL A 62 -4.61 6.77 -4.98
N LEU A 63 -4.11 6.32 -6.13
CA LEU A 63 -3.17 7.08 -6.96
C LEU A 63 -3.76 8.45 -7.35
N HIS A 64 -5.02 8.47 -7.80
CA HIS A 64 -5.70 9.70 -8.17
C HIS A 64 -5.82 10.69 -7.00
N ASN A 65 -6.12 10.20 -5.79
CA ASN A 65 -6.24 11.05 -4.61
C ASN A 65 -4.89 11.62 -4.15
N ILE A 66 -3.80 10.88 -4.31
CA ILE A 66 -2.44 11.39 -4.05
C ILE A 66 -2.09 12.49 -5.06
N GLN A 67 -2.28 12.22 -6.37
CA GLN A 67 -1.98 13.16 -7.45
C GLN A 67 -2.78 14.47 -7.34
N THR A 68 -4.03 14.39 -6.89
CA THR A 68 -4.91 15.55 -6.67
C THR A 68 -4.75 16.20 -5.29
N ARG A 69 -3.76 15.76 -4.49
CA ARG A 69 -3.46 16.26 -3.14
C ARG A 69 -4.64 16.17 -2.17
N ARG A 70 -5.43 15.10 -2.30
CA ARG A 70 -6.55 14.75 -1.41
C ARG A 70 -6.16 13.72 -0.34
N ALA A 71 -4.96 13.17 -0.41
CA ALA A 71 -4.40 12.32 0.62
C ALA A 71 -4.08 13.11 1.91
N VAL A 72 -4.24 12.46 3.05
CA VAL A 72 -3.93 13.00 4.38
C VAL A 72 -2.53 12.56 4.78
N VAL A 73 -1.66 13.51 5.12
CA VAL A 73 -0.31 13.21 5.64
C VAL A 73 -0.30 13.38 7.15
N ARG A 74 0.12 12.35 7.88
CA ARG A 74 0.22 12.36 9.35
C ARG A 74 1.39 11.52 9.83
N GLU A 75 1.90 11.83 11.01
CA GLU A 75 2.90 11.00 11.72
C GLU A 75 2.31 9.66 12.22
N VAL A 76 1.00 9.43 12.03
CA VAL A 76 0.31 8.23 12.50
C VAL A 76 -0.53 7.59 11.40
N ALA A 77 -0.53 6.26 11.36
CA ALA A 77 -1.35 5.46 10.47
C ALA A 77 -2.84 5.56 10.84
N LEU A 78 -3.69 6.11 9.96
CA LEU A 78 -5.14 6.18 10.25
C LEU A 78 -5.80 4.80 10.24
N HIS A 79 -5.21 3.83 9.54
CA HIS A 79 -5.68 2.46 9.59
C HIS A 79 -5.45 1.84 10.99
N ASN A 80 -4.56 2.35 11.83
CA ASN A 80 -4.49 1.86 13.22
C ASN A 80 -5.60 2.45 14.11
N MET A 81 -6.38 3.41 13.58
CA MET A 81 -7.50 4.07 14.28
C MET A 81 -8.88 3.63 13.76
N GLY A 82 -8.97 2.49 13.06
CA GLY A 82 -10.25 1.96 12.57
C GLY A 82 -10.82 2.66 11.32
N THR A 83 -10.04 3.52 10.67
CA THR A 83 -10.48 4.14 9.39
C THR A 83 -10.36 3.15 8.24
N VAL A 84 -11.35 3.09 7.35
CA VAL A 84 -11.29 2.34 6.09
C VAL A 84 -10.43 3.14 5.11
N CYS A 85 -9.16 2.76 4.98
CA CYS A 85 -8.18 3.52 4.23
C CYS A 85 -6.96 2.68 3.83
N ILE A 86 -6.19 3.19 2.88
CA ILE A 86 -4.83 2.73 2.59
C ILE A 86 -3.85 3.79 3.09
N SER A 87 -2.94 3.41 3.98
CA SER A 87 -1.84 4.24 4.48
C SER A 87 -0.52 3.75 3.92
N ILE A 88 0.20 4.65 3.25
CA ILE A 88 1.52 4.37 2.68
C ILE A 88 2.57 4.92 3.64
N PRO A 89 3.47 4.08 4.17
CA PRO A 89 4.58 4.54 4.99
C PRO A 89 5.60 5.25 4.11
N ILE A 90 6.07 6.41 4.57
CA ILE A 90 7.14 7.18 3.95
C ILE A 90 8.25 7.38 4.99
N PRO A 91 9.53 7.18 4.62
CA PRO A 91 10.61 7.28 5.60
C PRO A 91 10.69 8.69 6.20
N VAL A 92 10.85 8.76 7.51
CA VAL A 92 11.10 10.01 8.23
C VAL A 92 12.34 10.72 7.67
N GLY A 93 12.29 12.05 7.63
CA GLY A 93 13.37 12.89 7.07
C GLY A 93 13.18 13.27 5.60
N THR A 94 12.05 12.90 4.99
CA THR A 94 11.65 13.44 3.69
C THR A 94 11.35 14.93 3.83
N ALA A 95 12.10 15.77 3.11
CA ALA A 95 12.31 17.18 3.45
C ALA A 95 11.05 18.08 3.43
N ASP A 96 9.98 17.68 2.73
CA ASP A 96 8.73 18.44 2.62
C ASP A 96 7.54 17.58 2.14
N THR A 97 6.31 18.06 2.38
CA THR A 97 5.06 17.37 2.00
C THR A 97 4.96 17.05 0.51
N THR A 98 5.54 17.86 -0.38
CA THR A 98 5.52 17.55 -1.83
C THR A 98 6.38 16.33 -2.11
N SER A 99 7.58 16.28 -1.52
CA SER A 99 8.48 15.12 -1.64
C SER A 99 7.85 13.86 -1.06
N ILE A 100 7.15 13.97 0.08
CA ILE A 100 6.38 12.87 0.69
C ILE A 100 5.32 12.34 -0.29
N LEU A 101 4.52 13.22 -0.90
CA LEU A 101 3.48 12.82 -1.85
C LEU A 101 4.05 12.22 -3.13
N VAL A 102 5.19 12.72 -3.63
CA VAL A 102 5.87 12.16 -4.82
C VAL A 102 6.39 10.75 -4.55
N GLN A 103 6.93 10.51 -3.35
CA GLN A 103 7.36 9.18 -2.94
C GLN A 103 6.16 8.22 -2.83
N ALA A 104 5.09 8.65 -2.15
CA ALA A 104 3.86 7.86 -2.05
C ALA A 104 3.25 7.54 -3.42
N GLU A 105 3.26 8.50 -4.35
CA GLU A 105 2.82 8.27 -5.73
C GLU A 105 3.67 7.19 -6.43
N THR A 106 4.99 7.22 -6.20
CA THR A 106 5.91 6.25 -6.79
C THR A 106 5.66 4.84 -6.26
N ASP A 107 5.43 4.69 -4.96
CA ASP A 107 5.22 3.37 -4.35
C ASP A 107 3.85 2.80 -4.71
N VAL A 108 2.80 3.63 -4.73
CA VAL A 108 1.48 3.23 -5.22
C VAL A 108 1.51 2.79 -6.69
N LYS A 109 2.31 3.45 -7.55
CA LYS A 109 2.48 3.01 -8.94
C LYS A 109 3.10 1.62 -9.03
N LYS A 110 4.13 1.33 -8.23
CA LYS A 110 4.75 -0.02 -8.21
C LYS A 110 3.76 -1.08 -7.75
N TRP A 111 3.01 -0.80 -6.68
CA TRP A 111 1.98 -1.74 -6.20
C TRP A 111 0.90 -1.96 -7.26
N LEU A 112 0.45 -0.90 -7.94
CA LEU A 112 -0.50 -1.00 -9.06
C LEU A 112 0.05 -1.84 -10.22
N GLU A 113 1.33 -1.70 -10.56
CA GLU A 113 2.00 -2.55 -11.55
C GLU A 113 2.01 -4.02 -11.09
N HIS A 114 2.37 -4.30 -9.85
CA HIS A 114 2.35 -5.66 -9.30
C HIS A 114 0.95 -6.28 -9.25
N ILE A 115 -0.09 -5.49 -8.97
CA ILE A 115 -1.48 -5.94 -9.02
C ILE A 115 -1.89 -6.28 -10.46
N ARG A 116 -1.55 -5.43 -11.42
CA ARG A 116 -1.82 -5.66 -12.85
C ARG A 116 -1.12 -6.90 -13.38
N ASP A 117 0.11 -7.14 -12.92
CA ASP A 117 0.88 -8.33 -13.24
C ASP A 117 0.41 -9.57 -12.47
N GLY A 118 -0.58 -9.42 -11.57
CA GLY A 118 -1.14 -10.48 -10.75
C GLY A 118 -0.20 -11.02 -9.68
N MET A 119 0.91 -10.32 -9.38
CA MET A 119 1.91 -10.70 -8.38
C MET A 119 1.40 -10.51 -6.94
N VAL A 120 0.58 -9.49 -6.74
CA VAL A 120 0.03 -9.13 -5.43
C VAL A 120 -1.44 -8.76 -5.54
N THR A 121 -2.16 -8.86 -4.42
CA THR A 121 -3.55 -8.43 -4.26
C THR A 121 -3.69 -7.57 -3.02
N LEU A 122 -4.79 -6.85 -2.89
CA LEU A 122 -5.09 -6.10 -1.68
C LEU A 122 -5.62 -7.03 -0.59
N ASP A 123 -5.17 -6.86 0.65
CA ASP A 123 -5.81 -7.46 1.82
C ASP A 123 -7.10 -6.70 2.15
N ARG A 124 -8.20 -7.17 1.55
CA ARG A 124 -9.51 -6.53 1.70
C ARG A 124 -10.08 -6.69 3.11
N GLU A 125 -9.68 -7.72 3.87
CA GLU A 125 -10.10 -7.86 5.27
C GLU A 125 -9.44 -6.81 6.15
N VAL A 126 -8.15 -6.53 5.95
CA VAL A 126 -7.45 -5.45 6.67
C VAL A 126 -8.03 -4.07 6.34
N ILE A 127 -8.36 -3.84 5.06
CA ILE A 127 -8.88 -2.55 4.58
C ILE A 127 -10.34 -2.32 5.02
N PHE A 128 -11.22 -3.30 4.82
CA PHE A 128 -12.68 -3.14 4.93
C PHE A 128 -13.33 -3.97 6.05
N GLY A 129 -12.62 -4.91 6.68
CA GLY A 129 -13.19 -5.86 7.65
C GLY A 129 -13.41 -5.32 9.07
N ARG A 130 -13.60 -4.00 9.22
CA ARG A 130 -13.62 -3.29 10.50
C ARG A 130 -15.01 -2.89 10.95
#